data_AF-A0ABD3RP00-F1
#
_entry.id   AF-A0ABD3RP00-F1
#
_cell.length_a   1.000
_cell.length_b   1.000
_cell.length_c   1.000
_cell.angle_alpha   90.00
_cell.angle_beta   90.00
_cell.angle_gamma   90.00
#
_symmetry.space_group_name_H-M   'P 1'
#
loop_
_entity.id
_entity.type
_entity.pdbx_description
1 polymer ?
#
loop_
_entity_poly.entity_id
_entity_poly.type
_entity_poly.pdbx_seq_one_letter_code
_entity_poly.pdbx_strand_id
1 'polypeptide(L)'
;MSQEQPIRRDVDTDHLHHDGMKKVDDHDKNNNNNKAQGLGLLATESIATQVVVVVGGKASGGSELAEQRAGTITIGEALEATALTAGHRPVDYSDAAAIQAAEVRATGRTNIVPGGVAAAAQSAATRNARVTRDEDKTKLGEILSDASSKLPSDKPVTRRDAEGVIGAELRNDPNLCTRPGGVAASVAAAARLNQTITSQTNNNNNNNNNIINTTTTPNK
;
A
#
# COMPACT_ATOMS: atom_id res chain seq x y z
N MET A 1 -8.45 68.94 31.22
CA MET A 1 -7.92 69.73 30.10
C MET A 1 -7.61 68.77 28.97
N SER A 2 -8.40 68.91 27.92
CA SER A 2 -8.61 67.94 26.84
C SER A 2 -7.36 67.72 25.99
N GLN A 3 -7.05 66.45 25.73
CA GLN A 3 -6.21 66.07 24.59
C GLN A 3 -7.15 65.80 23.42
N GLU A 4 -7.09 66.70 22.45
CA GLU A 4 -7.88 66.70 21.22
C GLU A 4 -7.31 65.67 20.24
N GLN A 5 -8.17 64.79 19.71
CA GLN A 5 -7.80 63.80 18.68
C GLN A 5 -7.73 64.46 17.30
N PRO A 6 -6.75 64.15 16.44
CA PRO A 6 -6.79 64.58 15.04
C PRO A 6 -7.75 63.72 14.19
N ILE A 7 -8.44 64.44 13.32
CA ILE A 7 -9.56 64.10 12.46
C ILE A 7 -9.22 63.05 11.39
N ARG A 8 -10.20 62.17 11.13
CA ARG A 8 -10.22 61.16 10.06
C ARG A 8 -10.09 61.80 8.68
N ARG A 9 -9.22 61.26 7.83
CA ARG A 9 -9.30 61.48 6.38
C ARG A 9 -9.94 60.24 5.76
N ASP A 10 -11.21 60.39 5.41
CA ASP A 10 -11.85 59.57 4.39
C ASP A 10 -11.25 59.96 3.04
N VAL A 11 -10.67 59.00 2.33
CA VAL A 11 -10.50 59.09 0.87
C VAL A 11 -11.06 57.79 0.31
N ASP A 12 -12.13 57.97 -0.44
CA ASP A 12 -12.90 56.95 -1.12
C ASP A 12 -12.09 56.21 -2.19
N THR A 13 -12.37 54.90 -2.26
CA THR A 13 -12.44 54.03 -3.44
C THR A 13 -11.40 54.18 -4.56
N ASP A 14 -10.66 53.10 -4.79
CA ASP A 14 -10.58 52.52 -6.12
C ASP A 14 -10.66 50.98 -6.08
N HIS A 15 -11.50 50.48 -6.97
CA HIS A 15 -11.83 49.09 -7.25
C HIS A 15 -10.60 48.25 -7.61
N LEU A 16 -10.47 47.06 -6.98
CA LEU A 16 -10.07 45.84 -7.70
C LEU A 16 -10.85 44.64 -7.16
N HIS A 17 -11.70 44.09 -8.04
CA HIS A 17 -12.21 42.72 -7.99
C HIS A 17 -11.03 41.74 -7.87
N HIS A 18 -11.13 40.75 -6.98
CA HIS A 18 -10.78 39.37 -7.31
C HIS A 18 -11.47 38.40 -6.35
N ASP A 19 -11.90 37.28 -6.94
CA ASP A 19 -12.93 36.36 -6.48
C ASP A 19 -12.71 35.69 -5.14
N GLY A 20 -13.83 35.41 -4.49
CA GLY A 20 -13.90 34.68 -3.24
C GLY A 20 -13.56 33.20 -3.40
N MET A 21 -12.68 32.70 -2.53
CA MET A 21 -12.66 31.27 -2.20
C MET A 21 -13.60 31.02 -1.02
N LYS A 22 -14.79 30.56 -1.42
CA LYS A 22 -15.92 30.11 -0.62
C LYS A 22 -15.46 29.07 0.41
N LYS A 23 -15.84 29.29 1.67
CA LYS A 23 -15.92 28.26 2.71
C LYS A 23 -16.66 27.06 2.12
N VAL A 24 -16.00 25.91 2.07
CA VAL A 24 -16.67 24.65 1.79
C VAL A 24 -17.04 24.05 3.13
N ASP A 25 -18.31 24.29 3.46
CA ASP A 25 -19.01 23.71 4.59
C ASP A 25 -19.07 22.18 4.46
N ASP A 26 -18.97 21.54 5.62
CA ASP A 26 -19.29 20.13 5.84
C ASP A 26 -20.68 19.79 5.30
N HIS A 27 -20.75 18.87 4.33
CA HIS A 27 -21.98 18.13 4.04
C HIS A 27 -21.69 16.67 3.75
N ASP A 28 -21.75 15.92 4.85
CA ASP A 28 -22.16 14.53 4.96
C ASP A 28 -23.36 14.21 4.04
N LYS A 29 -23.15 13.39 3.00
CA LYS A 29 -24.20 12.68 2.27
C LYS A 29 -23.75 11.28 1.85
N ASN A 30 -23.94 10.36 2.78
CA ASN A 30 -24.39 9.00 2.54
C ASN A 30 -25.41 8.92 1.37
N ASN A 31 -25.09 8.16 0.33
CA ASN A 31 -26.11 7.63 -0.59
C ASN A 31 -25.68 6.25 -1.13
N ASN A 32 -26.02 5.23 -0.35
CA ASN A 32 -26.27 3.89 -0.86
C ASN A 32 -27.43 3.94 -1.85
N ASN A 33 -27.25 3.44 -3.08
CA ASN A 33 -28.32 2.76 -3.80
C ASN A 33 -27.81 1.85 -4.92
N ASN A 34 -28.03 0.55 -4.70
CA ASN A 34 -27.93 -0.55 -5.65
C ASN A 34 -28.99 -0.42 -6.75
N LYS A 35 -28.61 -0.58 -8.03
CA LYS A 35 -29.40 -1.26 -9.08
C LYS A 35 -28.51 -1.47 -10.31
N ALA A 36 -28.02 -2.69 -10.56
CA ALA A 36 -28.50 -3.65 -11.59
C ALA A 36 -28.23 -3.13 -13.03
N GLN A 37 -27.70 -3.87 -14.01
CA GLN A 37 -27.81 -5.28 -14.38
C GLN A 37 -26.52 -5.64 -15.16
N GLY A 38 -25.93 -6.83 -15.01
CA GLY A 38 -26.27 -7.99 -15.85
C GLY A 38 -25.49 -7.93 -17.17
N LEU A 39 -24.54 -8.84 -17.38
CA LEU A 39 -24.18 -9.46 -18.67
C LEU A 39 -22.96 -10.40 -18.49
N GLY A 40 -23.15 -11.69 -18.83
CA GLY A 40 -22.10 -12.51 -19.46
C GLY A 40 -21.20 -13.36 -18.57
N LEU A 41 -21.73 -14.50 -18.11
CA LEU A 41 -20.93 -15.68 -17.80
C LEU A 41 -20.37 -16.25 -19.11
N LEU A 42 -19.04 -16.21 -19.32
CA LEU A 42 -18.36 -17.00 -20.35
C LEU A 42 -17.25 -17.81 -19.68
N ALA A 43 -17.60 -19.06 -19.36
CA ALA A 43 -16.62 -20.10 -19.11
C ALA A 43 -15.93 -20.44 -20.44
N THR A 44 -14.61 -20.29 -20.50
CA THR A 44 -13.77 -20.92 -21.53
C THR A 44 -12.56 -21.57 -20.85
N GLU A 45 -12.74 -22.88 -20.67
CA GLU A 45 -11.80 -23.99 -20.77
C GLU A 45 -10.34 -23.82 -20.32
N SER A 46 -10.01 -24.63 -19.31
CA SER A 46 -8.66 -24.99 -18.89
C SER A 46 -7.88 -25.65 -20.04
N ILE A 47 -6.71 -25.11 -20.36
CA ILE A 47 -5.64 -25.89 -20.98
C ILE A 47 -4.40 -25.85 -20.09
N ALA A 48 -4.08 -27.00 -19.51
CA ALA A 48 -2.84 -27.24 -18.80
C ALA A 48 -1.66 -27.04 -19.77
N THR A 49 -0.79 -26.08 -19.46
CA THR A 49 0.56 -26.05 -20.03
C THR A 49 1.53 -26.07 -18.86
N GLN A 50 2.12 -27.24 -18.61
CA GLN A 50 3.27 -27.37 -17.72
C GLN A 50 4.41 -26.55 -18.31
N VAL A 51 4.79 -25.47 -17.65
CA VAL A 51 6.10 -24.87 -17.87
C VAL A 51 7.06 -25.56 -16.91
N VAL A 52 7.86 -26.48 -17.45
CA VAL A 52 9.08 -26.96 -16.80
C VAL A 52 10.01 -25.76 -16.68
N VAL A 53 10.06 -25.15 -15.50
CA VAL A 53 11.12 -24.18 -15.18
C VAL A 53 12.38 -24.99 -14.93
N VAL A 54 13.27 -25.00 -15.91
CA VAL A 54 14.64 -25.47 -15.77
C VAL A 54 15.34 -24.51 -14.80
N VAL A 55 15.62 -24.99 -13.60
CA VAL A 55 16.44 -24.28 -12.61
C VAL A 55 17.88 -24.25 -13.13
N GLY A 56 18.21 -23.22 -13.89
CA GLY A 56 19.58 -22.86 -14.23
C GLY A 56 20.19 -22.07 -13.07
N GLY A 57 20.85 -22.77 -12.15
CA GLY A 57 21.57 -22.15 -11.05
C GLY A 57 22.77 -21.32 -11.53
N LYS A 58 22.84 -20.08 -11.05
CA LYS A 58 24.10 -19.44 -10.67
C LYS A 58 23.90 -18.63 -9.40
N ALA A 59 24.39 -19.20 -8.30
CA ALA A 59 24.51 -18.58 -7.00
C ALA A 59 25.49 -17.40 -7.05
N SER A 60 25.15 -16.29 -6.41
CA SER A 60 26.09 -15.33 -5.83
C SER A 60 25.39 -14.47 -4.78
N GLY A 61 25.55 -14.87 -3.51
CA GLY A 61 25.69 -13.95 -2.38
C GLY A 61 24.44 -13.22 -1.87
N GLY A 62 23.44 -13.97 -1.40
CA GLY A 62 22.35 -13.42 -0.60
C GLY A 62 21.80 -14.50 0.33
N SER A 63 22.41 -14.63 1.51
CA SER A 63 21.90 -15.31 2.71
C SER A 63 20.73 -16.28 2.50
N GLU A 64 21.03 -17.58 2.43
CA GLU A 64 20.12 -18.73 2.65
C GLU A 64 19.55 -18.72 4.09
N LEU A 65 18.84 -17.65 4.46
CA LEU A 65 18.00 -17.56 5.67
C LEU A 65 16.53 -17.29 5.31
N ALA A 66 16.19 -17.30 4.02
CA ALA A 66 14.82 -17.15 3.51
C ALA A 66 14.11 -18.49 3.26
N GLU A 67 14.72 -19.62 3.66
CA GLU A 67 14.08 -20.93 3.65
C GLU A 67 13.59 -21.21 5.08
N GLN A 68 12.27 -21.27 5.28
CA GLN A 68 11.55 -21.56 6.55
C GLN A 68 11.25 -20.39 7.49
N ARG A 69 10.54 -19.36 6.99
CA ARG A 69 9.46 -18.72 7.76
C ARG A 69 8.11 -19.09 7.15
N ALA A 70 7.70 -20.34 7.35
CA ALA A 70 6.31 -20.73 7.17
C ALA A 70 5.47 -19.97 8.21
N GLY A 71 4.87 -18.85 7.81
CA GLY A 71 4.05 -18.05 8.71
C GLY A 71 3.13 -17.09 7.99
N THR A 72 3.66 -15.99 7.47
CA THR A 72 2.87 -14.91 6.87
C THR A 72 3.82 -13.90 6.22
N ILE A 73 3.43 -13.33 5.09
CA ILE A 73 4.14 -12.23 4.42
C ILE A 73 3.97 -10.94 5.24
N THR A 74 5.03 -10.17 5.43
CA THR A 74 4.99 -8.87 6.14
C THR A 74 4.73 -7.70 5.20
N ILE A 75 4.53 -6.50 5.77
CA ILE A 75 4.35 -5.29 4.97
C ILE A 75 5.67 -4.90 4.29
N GLY A 76 6.81 -5.04 4.97
CA GLY A 76 8.13 -4.80 4.40
C GLY A 76 8.47 -5.74 3.25
N GLU A 77 8.19 -7.04 3.39
CA GLU A 77 8.38 -8.02 2.33
C GLU A 77 7.49 -7.72 1.11
N ALA A 78 6.25 -7.26 1.34
CA ALA A 78 5.37 -6.85 0.24
C ALA A 78 5.89 -5.61 -0.51
N LEU A 79 6.53 -4.68 0.19
CA LEU A 79 7.17 -3.51 -0.41
C LEU A 79 8.42 -3.89 -1.20
N GLU A 80 9.25 -4.80 -0.70
CA GLU A 80 10.39 -5.35 -1.44
C GLU A 80 9.94 -6.09 -2.70
N ALA A 81 8.82 -6.83 -2.63
CA ALA A 81 8.23 -7.43 -3.82
C ALA A 81 7.82 -6.38 -4.87
N THR A 82 7.32 -5.21 -4.44
CA THR A 82 7.07 -4.08 -5.36
C THR A 82 8.35 -3.58 -6.02
N ALA A 83 9.50 -3.60 -5.33
CA ALA A 83 10.79 -3.28 -5.93
C ALA A 83 11.12 -4.21 -7.11
N LEU A 84 10.70 -5.48 -7.05
CA LEU A 84 10.92 -6.44 -8.14
C LEU A 84 9.93 -6.24 -9.30
N THR A 85 8.67 -5.96 -9.01
CA THR A 85 7.62 -5.88 -10.05
C THR A 85 7.55 -4.52 -10.73
N ALA A 86 7.83 -3.44 -10.00
CA ALA A 86 7.69 -2.06 -10.46
C ALA A 86 8.94 -1.21 -10.20
N GLY A 87 10.08 -1.83 -9.85
CA GLY A 87 11.27 -1.10 -9.43
C GLY A 87 11.89 -0.18 -10.48
N HIS A 88 11.61 -0.40 -11.76
CA HIS A 88 12.07 0.45 -12.86
C HIS A 88 11.28 1.77 -12.99
N ARG A 89 10.14 1.89 -12.29
CA ARG A 89 9.24 3.04 -12.42
C ARG A 89 9.68 4.19 -11.49
N PRO A 90 9.60 5.44 -11.97
CA PRO A 90 9.86 6.60 -11.12
C PRO A 90 8.82 6.70 -10.01
N VAL A 91 9.28 7.08 -8.81
CA VAL A 91 8.39 7.34 -7.67
C VAL A 91 7.59 8.61 -7.93
N ASP A 92 6.27 8.54 -7.71
CA ASP A 92 5.40 9.71 -7.68
C ASP A 92 4.79 9.96 -6.28
N TYR A 93 3.99 11.02 -6.15
CA TYR A 93 3.36 11.38 -4.88
C TYR A 93 2.35 10.33 -4.39
N SER A 94 1.66 9.64 -5.30
CA SER A 94 0.68 8.61 -4.94
C SER A 94 1.39 7.37 -4.40
N ASP A 95 2.50 6.97 -5.01
CA ASP A 95 3.36 5.91 -4.50
C ASP A 95 3.91 6.28 -3.12
N ALA A 96 4.39 7.53 -2.95
CA ALA A 96 4.89 8.01 -1.67
C ALA A 96 3.81 8.00 -0.58
N ALA A 97 2.56 8.34 -0.91
CA ALA A 97 1.42 8.25 0.01
C ALA A 97 1.08 6.80 0.38
N ALA A 98 1.11 5.89 -0.60
CA ALA A 98 0.89 4.45 -0.37
C ALA A 98 1.99 3.84 0.52
N ILE A 99 3.25 4.17 0.27
CA ILE A 99 4.41 3.73 1.08
C ILE A 99 4.30 4.27 2.50
N GLN A 100 3.95 5.55 2.66
CA GLN A 100 3.70 6.13 3.98
C GLN A 100 2.58 5.40 4.73
N ALA A 101 1.47 5.12 4.05
CA ALA A 101 0.38 4.37 4.64
C ALA A 101 0.80 2.96 5.06
N ALA A 102 1.68 2.31 4.28
CA ALA A 102 2.25 1.01 4.59
C ALA A 102 3.18 1.09 5.82
N GLU A 103 4.08 2.07 5.89
CA GLU A 103 5.01 2.26 7.02
C GLU A 103 4.28 2.52 8.36
N VAL A 104 3.26 3.38 8.35
CA VAL A 104 2.42 3.66 9.53
C VAL A 104 1.73 2.39 10.01
N ARG A 105 1.27 1.56 9.09
CA ARG A 105 0.63 0.28 9.40
C ARG A 105 1.64 -0.71 9.95
N ALA A 106 2.78 -0.86 9.30
CA ALA A 106 3.85 -1.75 9.73
C ALA A 106 4.26 -1.45 11.17
N THR A 107 4.56 -0.19 11.47
CA THR A 107 5.07 0.21 12.78
C THR A 107 4.00 0.39 13.86
N GLY A 108 2.72 0.50 13.48
CA GLY A 108 1.63 0.87 14.39
C GLY A 108 1.76 2.29 14.96
N ARG A 109 2.72 3.09 14.47
CA ARG A 109 2.94 4.48 14.88
C ARG A 109 2.33 5.40 13.84
N THR A 110 1.55 6.39 14.28
CA THR A 110 0.94 7.38 13.39
C THR A 110 1.93 8.42 12.86
N ASN A 111 3.15 8.48 13.43
CA ASN A 111 4.19 9.40 13.01
C ASN A 111 5.16 8.73 12.03
N ILE A 112 5.54 9.49 11.00
CA ILE A 112 6.61 9.12 10.05
C ILE A 112 7.90 8.90 10.83
N VAL A 113 8.58 7.79 10.55
CA VAL A 113 9.90 7.53 11.13
C VAL A 113 10.91 8.41 10.38
N PRO A 114 11.64 9.32 11.05
CA PRO A 114 12.69 10.09 10.39
C PRO A 114 13.74 9.15 9.79
N GLY A 115 14.00 9.29 8.48
CA GLY A 115 14.91 8.39 7.76
C GLY A 115 14.28 7.05 7.32
N GLY A 116 12.98 6.86 7.53
CA GLY A 116 12.24 5.68 7.06
C GLY A 116 12.02 5.65 5.54
N VAL A 117 11.45 4.54 5.07
CA VAL A 117 11.16 4.29 3.65
C VAL A 117 10.19 5.34 3.10
N ALA A 118 9.20 5.75 3.91
CA ALA A 118 8.24 6.78 3.54
C ALA A 118 8.87 8.16 3.34
N ALA A 119 9.82 8.54 4.21
CA ALA A 119 10.54 9.81 4.08
C ALA A 119 11.40 9.84 2.81
N ALA A 120 12.06 8.72 2.49
CA ALA A 120 12.84 8.58 1.27
C ALA A 120 11.95 8.67 0.02
N ALA A 121 10.78 8.01 0.02
CA ALA A 121 9.80 8.08 -1.06
C ALA A 121 9.28 9.51 -1.29
N GLN A 122 8.96 10.26 -0.22
CA GLN A 122 8.52 11.65 -0.33
C GLN A 122 9.61 12.57 -0.89
N SER A 123 10.86 12.40 -0.46
CA SER A 123 11.99 13.13 -1.02
C SER A 123 12.21 12.78 -2.49
N ALA A 124 12.06 11.51 -2.87
CA ALA A 124 12.15 11.04 -4.25
C ALA A 124 11.04 11.64 -5.12
N ALA A 125 9.78 11.59 -4.69
CA ALA A 125 8.65 12.18 -5.41
C ALA A 125 8.82 13.69 -5.62
N THR A 126 9.24 14.42 -4.58
CA THR A 126 9.50 15.87 -4.65
C THR A 126 10.62 16.20 -5.64
N ARG A 127 11.70 15.39 -5.65
CA ARG A 127 12.79 15.54 -6.62
C ARG A 127 12.33 15.22 -8.03
N ASN A 128 11.65 14.07 -8.21
CA ASN A 128 11.16 13.59 -9.50
C ASN A 128 10.17 14.55 -10.15
N ALA A 129 9.37 15.28 -9.37
CA ALA A 129 8.47 16.30 -9.87
C ALA A 129 9.19 17.49 -10.56
N ARG A 130 10.48 17.68 -10.28
CA ARG A 130 11.32 18.74 -10.87
C ARG A 130 12.24 18.24 -11.98
N VAL A 131 12.33 16.92 -12.16
CA VAL A 131 13.23 16.27 -13.11
C VAL A 131 12.42 15.88 -14.35
N THR A 132 12.84 16.35 -15.53
CA THR A 132 12.13 16.12 -16.79
C THR A 132 12.49 14.79 -17.45
N ARG A 133 13.73 14.34 -17.31
CA ARG A 133 14.21 13.07 -17.87
C ARG A 133 13.87 11.93 -16.93
N ASP A 134 13.14 10.93 -17.44
CA ASP A 134 12.73 9.79 -16.63
C ASP A 134 13.91 8.95 -16.13
N GLU A 135 15.01 8.86 -16.87
CA GLU A 135 16.23 8.15 -16.44
C GLU A 135 16.86 8.72 -15.16
N ASP A 136 16.79 10.04 -14.96
CA ASP A 136 17.37 10.75 -13.81
C ASP A 136 16.47 10.71 -12.55
N LYS A 137 15.23 10.24 -12.71
CA LYS A 137 14.28 10.12 -11.59
C LYS A 137 14.64 8.96 -10.67
N THR A 138 14.52 9.16 -9.37
CA THR A 138 14.63 8.09 -8.39
C THR A 138 13.50 7.09 -8.58
N LYS A 139 13.83 5.79 -8.64
CA LYS A 139 12.89 4.72 -8.94
C LYS A 139 12.40 4.01 -7.68
N LEU A 140 11.28 3.30 -7.80
CA LEU A 140 10.72 2.49 -6.70
C LEU A 140 11.71 1.45 -6.18
N GLY A 141 12.52 0.86 -7.07
CA GLY A 141 13.50 -0.15 -6.70
C GLY A 141 14.53 0.40 -5.70
N GLU A 142 15.03 1.61 -5.94
CA GLU A 142 16.03 2.25 -5.09
C GLU A 142 15.53 2.55 -3.67
N ILE A 143 14.22 2.78 -3.51
CA ILE A 143 13.60 3.10 -2.22
C ILE A 143 13.19 1.82 -1.47
N LEU A 144 12.64 0.85 -2.19
CA LEU A 144 11.97 -0.31 -1.59
C LEU A 144 12.83 -1.56 -1.45
N SER A 145 14.04 -1.63 -2.05
CA SER A 145 14.88 -2.84 -2.03
C SER A 145 15.25 -3.38 -0.64
N ASP A 146 15.26 -2.52 0.38
CA ASP A 146 15.55 -2.93 1.76
C ASP A 146 14.41 -2.55 2.72
N ALA A 147 13.17 -2.50 2.22
CA ALA A 147 12.05 -1.99 3.01
C ALA A 147 11.82 -2.80 4.29
N SER A 148 11.98 -4.12 4.28
CA SER A 148 11.81 -4.97 5.47
C SER A 148 12.82 -4.62 6.58
N SER A 149 14.07 -4.33 6.21
CA SER A 149 15.13 -3.95 7.14
C SER A 149 14.95 -2.54 7.72
N LYS A 150 14.26 -1.66 6.99
CA LYS A 150 14.03 -0.25 7.35
C LYS A 150 12.76 -0.03 8.16
N LEU A 151 11.94 -1.06 8.34
CA LEU A 151 10.73 -1.02 9.16
C LEU A 151 11.01 -1.59 10.56
N PRO A 152 11.13 -0.74 11.61
CA PRO A 152 11.61 -1.17 12.94
C PRO A 152 10.65 -2.10 13.71
N SER A 153 9.43 -2.29 13.22
CA SER A 153 8.44 -3.18 13.84
C SER A 153 7.57 -3.82 12.75
N ASP A 154 8.20 -4.29 11.67
CA ASP A 154 7.47 -4.90 10.57
C ASP A 154 6.57 -6.06 11.03
N LYS A 155 5.35 -6.10 10.51
CA LYS A 155 4.30 -7.02 10.94
C LYS A 155 3.66 -7.73 9.75
N PRO A 156 3.05 -8.90 9.98
CA PRO A 156 2.26 -9.59 8.96
C PRO A 156 1.22 -8.67 8.33
N VAL A 157 1.13 -8.68 7.01
CA VAL A 157 0.12 -7.88 6.32
C VAL A 157 -1.27 -8.46 6.55
N THR A 158 -2.22 -7.59 6.89
CA THR A 158 -3.64 -7.95 7.02
C THR A 158 -4.47 -7.29 5.92
N ARG A 159 -5.70 -7.76 5.74
CA ARG A 159 -6.66 -7.14 4.80
C ARG A 159 -6.89 -5.66 5.10
N ARG A 160 -7.04 -5.29 6.39
CA ARG A 160 -7.23 -3.90 6.82
C ARG A 160 -6.03 -3.03 6.47
N ASP A 161 -4.83 -3.59 6.54
CA ASP A 161 -3.64 -2.86 6.15
C ASP A 161 -3.67 -2.55 4.64
N ALA A 162 -3.95 -3.56 3.82
CA ALA A 162 -4.05 -3.43 2.37
C ALA A 162 -5.13 -2.42 1.94
N GLU A 163 -6.34 -2.49 2.50
CA GLU A 163 -7.42 -1.54 2.22
C GLU A 163 -7.01 -0.10 2.54
N GLY A 164 -6.27 0.07 3.62
CA GLY A 164 -5.76 1.35 4.03
C GLY A 164 -4.68 1.94 3.11
N VAL A 165 -3.80 1.08 2.58
CA VAL A 165 -2.79 1.45 1.57
C VAL A 165 -3.46 1.78 0.23
N ILE A 166 -4.42 0.96 -0.21
CA ILE A 166 -5.25 1.23 -1.40
C ILE A 166 -5.94 2.59 -1.28
N GLY A 167 -6.57 2.85 -0.13
CA GLY A 167 -7.23 4.14 0.09
C GLY A 167 -6.26 5.32 0.04
N ALA A 168 -5.01 5.15 0.47
CA ALA A 168 -4.00 6.21 0.40
C ALA A 168 -3.53 6.47 -1.04
N GLU A 169 -3.29 5.41 -1.81
CA GLU A 169 -2.96 5.51 -3.24
C GLU A 169 -4.10 6.20 -4.00
N LEU A 170 -5.35 5.76 -3.81
CA LEU A 170 -6.51 6.33 -4.47
C LEU A 170 -6.76 7.80 -4.12
N ARG A 171 -6.60 8.19 -2.85
CA ARG A 171 -6.77 9.59 -2.43
C ARG A 171 -5.73 10.53 -3.04
N ASN A 172 -4.57 9.99 -3.42
CA ASN A 172 -3.46 10.77 -3.95
C ASN A 172 -3.19 10.49 -5.43
N ASP A 173 -4.00 9.66 -6.09
CA ASP A 173 -3.97 9.43 -7.53
C ASP A 173 -5.03 10.29 -8.22
N PRO A 174 -4.65 11.19 -9.17
CA PRO A 174 -5.60 12.04 -9.89
C PRO A 174 -6.58 11.24 -10.77
N ASN A 175 -6.26 9.98 -11.11
CA ASN A 175 -7.11 9.10 -11.90
C ASN A 175 -7.94 8.14 -11.05
N LEU A 176 -7.86 8.21 -9.71
CA LEU A 176 -8.61 7.36 -8.77
C LEU A 176 -8.52 5.86 -9.09
N CYS A 177 -7.37 5.40 -9.59
CA CYS A 177 -7.14 4.01 -9.95
C CYS A 177 -6.02 3.39 -9.10
N THR A 178 -6.21 2.15 -8.65
CA THR A 178 -5.09 1.39 -8.08
C THR A 178 -4.15 0.96 -9.18
N ARG A 179 -2.85 1.15 -9.02
CA ARG A 179 -1.91 0.87 -10.12
C ARG A 179 -1.50 -0.60 -10.18
N PRO A 180 -1.64 -1.25 -11.36
CA PRO A 180 -1.16 -2.62 -11.52
C PRO A 180 0.33 -2.74 -11.20
N GLY A 181 0.69 -3.73 -10.38
CA GLY A 181 2.07 -3.99 -9.95
C GLY A 181 2.68 -2.93 -9.03
N GLY A 182 1.92 -1.91 -8.62
CA GLY A 182 2.33 -0.88 -7.68
C GLY A 182 2.25 -1.32 -6.22
N VAL A 183 2.46 -0.36 -5.32
CA VAL A 183 2.54 -0.59 -3.87
C VAL A 183 1.24 -1.19 -3.33
N ALA A 184 0.09 -0.61 -3.68
CA ALA A 184 -1.19 -1.10 -3.18
C ALA A 184 -1.52 -2.52 -3.69
N ALA A 185 -1.17 -2.84 -4.93
CA ALA A 185 -1.40 -4.15 -5.53
C ALA A 185 -0.58 -5.25 -4.84
N SER A 186 0.71 -5.00 -4.56
CA SER A 186 1.58 -5.96 -3.88
C SER A 186 1.15 -6.21 -2.44
N VAL A 187 0.83 -5.14 -1.69
CA VAL A 187 0.34 -5.26 -0.30
C VAL A 187 -1.00 -6.01 -0.26
N ALA A 188 -1.90 -5.75 -1.21
CA ALA A 188 -3.16 -6.48 -1.33
C ALA A 188 -2.96 -7.95 -1.70
N ALA A 189 -2.01 -8.26 -2.59
CA ALA A 189 -1.67 -9.64 -2.93
C ALA A 189 -1.13 -10.40 -1.72
N ALA A 190 -0.19 -9.80 -0.99
CA ALA A 190 0.36 -10.37 0.23
C ALA A 190 -0.72 -10.61 1.31
N ALA A 191 -1.65 -9.67 1.49
CA ALA A 191 -2.78 -9.83 2.41
C ALA A 191 -3.71 -11.00 2.04
N ARG A 192 -3.90 -11.28 0.74
CA ARG A 192 -4.67 -12.44 0.27
C ARG A 192 -3.94 -13.74 0.55
N LEU A 193 -2.64 -13.79 0.26
CA LEU A 193 -1.82 -14.97 0.54
C LEU A 193 -1.82 -15.33 2.03
N ASN A 194 -1.72 -14.33 2.91
CA ASN A 194 -1.81 -14.55 4.36
C ASN A 194 -3.15 -15.12 4.82
N GLN A 195 -4.26 -14.73 4.20
CA GLN A 195 -5.58 -15.30 4.49
C GLN A 195 -5.65 -16.78 4.08
N THR A 196 -5.10 -17.13 2.92
CA THR A 196 -5.03 -18.51 2.44
C THR A 196 -4.16 -19.37 3.36
N ILE A 197 -2.98 -18.89 3.75
CA ILE A 197 -2.07 -19.60 4.67
C ILE A 197 -2.77 -19.87 5.99
N THR A 198 -3.41 -18.85 6.58
CA THR A 198 -4.16 -18.99 7.84
C THR A 198 -5.31 -20.01 7.70
N SER A 199 -6.03 -19.99 6.58
CA SER A 199 -7.14 -20.92 6.33
C SER A 199 -6.65 -22.37 6.14
N GLN A 200 -5.52 -22.57 5.47
CA GLN A 200 -4.91 -23.90 5.28
C GLN A 200 -4.41 -24.49 6.60
N THR A 201 -3.77 -23.69 7.45
CA THR A 201 -3.33 -24.14 8.79
C THR A 201 -4.52 -24.59 9.65
N ASN A 202 -5.62 -23.85 9.63
CA ASN A 202 -6.83 -24.22 10.39
C ASN A 202 -7.45 -25.54 9.90
N ASN A 203 -7.49 -25.78 8.59
CA ASN A 203 -8.05 -27.02 8.03
C ASN A 203 -7.18 -28.25 8.34
N ASN A 204 -5.86 -28.11 8.31
CA ASN A 204 -4.94 -29.22 8.64
C ASN A 204 -5.06 -29.64 10.11
N ASN A 205 -5.24 -28.69 11.02
CA ASN A 205 -5.43 -29.00 12.45
C ASN A 205 -6.74 -29.76 12.71
N ASN A 206 -7.82 -29.42 11.99
CA ASN A 206 -9.10 -30.15 12.11
C ASN A 206 -9.00 -31.59 11.58
N ASN A 207 -8.26 -31.84 10.50
CA ASN A 207 -8.06 -33.19 9.99
C ASN A 207 -7.23 -34.07 10.95
N ASN A 208 -6.19 -33.53 11.59
CA ASN A 208 -5.41 -34.28 12.58
C ASN A 208 -6.23 -34.66 13.82
N ASN A 209 -7.12 -33.78 14.28
CA ASN A 209 -8.00 -34.07 15.41
C ASN A 209 -9.06 -35.14 15.12
N ASN A 210 -9.42 -35.37 13.86
CA ASN A 210 -10.37 -36.42 13.50
C ASN A 210 -9.72 -37.82 13.46
N ILE A 211 -8.42 -37.89 13.16
CA ILE A 211 -7.69 -39.17 13.05
C ILE A 211 -7.44 -39.77 14.45
N ILE A 212 -7.13 -38.94 15.45
CA ILE A 212 -6.86 -39.37 16.83
C ILE A 212 -8.09 -39.89 17.60
N ASN A 213 -9.31 -39.60 17.14
CA ASN A 213 -10.54 -40.01 17.85
C ASN A 213 -11.06 -41.40 17.45
N THR A 214 -10.37 -42.14 16.56
CA THR A 214 -10.87 -43.42 16.01
C THR A 214 -10.14 -44.68 16.51
N THR A 215 -9.18 -44.54 17.43
CA THR A 215 -8.32 -45.66 17.90
C THR A 215 -8.38 -45.88 19.41
N THR A 216 -9.58 -46.03 19.98
CA THR A 216 -9.71 -46.64 21.32
C THR A 216 -11.00 -47.43 21.45
N THR A 217 -10.96 -48.70 21.04
CA THR A 217 -11.80 -49.75 21.60
C THR A 217 -10.89 -50.88 22.08
N PRO A 218 -10.60 -51.00 23.39
CA PRO A 218 -9.94 -52.18 23.92
C PRO A 218 -10.95 -53.33 23.91
N ASN A 219 -10.65 -54.33 23.09
CA ASN A 219 -11.29 -55.63 23.08
C ASN A 219 -11.19 -56.29 24.47
N LYS A 220 -12.33 -56.54 25.12
CA LYS A 220 -12.44 -57.57 26.16
C LYS A 220 -13.86 -58.11 26.24
#